data_AF-A0A2E9TG00-F1
#
_entry.id   AF-A0A2E9TG00-F1
#
_cell.length_a   1.000
_cell.length_b   1.000
_cell.length_c   1.000
_cell.angle_alpha   90.00
_cell.angle_beta   90.00
_cell.angle_gamma   90.00
#
_symmetry.space_group_name_H-M   'P 1'
#
loop_
_entity.id
_entity.type
_entity.pdbx_description
1 polymer ?
#
loop_
_entity_poly.entity_id
_entity_poly.type
_entity_poly.pdbx_seq_one_letter_code
_entity_poly.pdbx_strand_id
1 'polypeptide(L)'
;MAEAPKAAVVPDTVTVPTESETAETGFEVGVEESATGRVFTEEDVERIRTQEKDKLYKRLEDSDGRVKSLEGKLSVLVDENAEAKTLAEKLAQVEADALKQREEEELSAKELIARRETEFNEKINTVEAEWKERLSKIEEERETQDAMLEKERRLRELNEYLVRTMQQEEEFIIPELRDLVSGSTEEEINVSIAVLKDRSSAILESIQQSANSGLRGSPVTAPPVGPMETQADHQTLSAEDIRNMPMDQYMQMRDRLLKARPSQSRF
;
A
#
# COMPACT_ATOMS: atom_id res chain seq x y z
N MET A 1 -6.03 34.87 39.57
CA MET A 1 -6.24 33.87 40.63
C MET A 1 -5.43 32.65 40.23
N ALA A 2 -4.22 32.55 40.78
CA ALA A 2 -3.28 31.48 40.47
C ALA A 2 -3.39 30.41 41.55
N GLU A 3 -3.78 29.21 41.14
CA GLU A 3 -3.98 28.04 41.99
C GLU A 3 -2.65 27.28 42.09
N ALA A 4 -2.16 27.11 43.32
CA ALA A 4 -0.85 26.55 43.62
C ALA A 4 -0.87 25.01 43.57
N PRO A 5 0.21 24.35 43.11
CA PRO A 5 0.29 22.91 42.97
C PRO A 5 0.56 22.17 44.29
N LYS A 6 0.05 20.93 44.33
CA LYS A 6 0.03 19.95 45.42
C LYS A 6 1.40 19.63 46.03
N ALA A 7 1.36 19.45 47.34
CA ALA A 7 2.45 19.12 48.24
C ALA A 7 3.13 17.77 47.94
N ALA A 8 4.46 17.78 48.02
CA ALA A 8 5.32 16.61 48.07
C ALA A 8 5.28 15.99 49.47
N VAL A 9 5.06 14.67 49.53
CA VAL A 9 5.12 13.85 50.75
C VAL A 9 6.57 13.36 50.91
N VAL A 10 7.22 13.80 51.98
CA VAL A 10 8.52 13.30 52.45
C VAL A 10 8.22 12.28 53.56
N PRO A 11 8.82 11.09 53.57
CA PRO A 11 8.57 10.11 54.63
C PRO A 11 9.31 10.45 55.93
N ASP A 12 8.66 10.01 57.01
CA ASP A 12 8.93 10.27 58.41
C ASP A 12 10.38 10.14 58.87
N THR A 13 10.88 11.21 59.49
CA THR A 13 11.99 11.16 60.43
C THR A 13 11.50 10.50 61.72
N VAL A 14 11.91 9.26 61.98
CA VAL A 14 11.72 8.60 63.28
C VAL A 14 12.47 9.41 64.34
N THR A 15 11.69 10.07 65.19
CA THR A 15 12.11 10.73 66.42
C THR A 15 12.45 9.65 67.44
N VAL A 16 13.73 9.45 67.70
CA VAL A 16 14.17 8.70 68.89
C VAL A 16 14.04 9.65 70.08
N PRO A 17 13.25 9.31 71.11
CA PRO A 17 13.13 10.15 72.30
C PRO A 17 14.45 10.13 73.07
N THR A 18 15.12 11.28 73.10
CA THR A 18 16.22 11.60 74.01
C THR A 18 15.65 11.81 75.41
N GLU A 19 15.41 10.72 76.14
CA GLU A 19 15.37 10.75 77.61
C GLU A 19 16.81 10.80 78.11
N SER A 20 17.36 12.01 78.18
CA SER A 20 18.53 12.27 79.03
C SER A 20 18.03 12.58 80.43
N GLU A 21 17.81 11.54 81.23
CA GLU A 21 17.84 11.66 82.69
C GLU A 21 19.23 12.21 83.06
N THR A 22 19.29 13.51 83.33
CA THR A 22 20.37 14.11 84.11
C THR A 22 20.24 13.58 85.52
N ALA A 23 20.87 12.44 85.78
CA ALA A 23 21.19 12.02 87.14
C ALA A 23 22.19 13.04 87.70
N GLU A 24 21.67 14.05 88.39
CA GLU A 24 22.40 14.83 89.38
C GLU A 24 22.86 13.88 90.49
N THR A 25 23.96 13.17 90.26
CA THR A 25 24.71 12.57 91.35
C THR A 25 25.46 13.69 92.03
N GLY A 26 24.86 14.24 93.09
CA GLY A 26 25.53 15.10 94.05
C GLY A 26 26.84 14.43 94.49
N PHE A 27 27.95 15.05 94.14
CA PHE A 27 29.26 14.70 94.69
C PHE A 27 29.27 15.27 96.11
N GLU A 28 28.79 14.49 97.09
CA GLU A 28 29.13 14.71 98.49
C GLU A 28 30.67 14.67 98.57
N VAL A 29 31.27 15.83 98.78
CA VAL A 29 32.67 15.96 99.20
C VAL A 29 32.72 15.47 100.64
N GLY A 30 32.67 14.14 100.80
CA GLY A 30 33.16 13.46 101.97
C GLY A 30 34.67 13.67 102.00
N VAL A 31 35.11 14.57 102.86
CA VAL A 31 36.51 14.67 103.29
C VAL A 31 36.78 13.41 104.13
N GLU A 32 37.02 12.28 103.47
CA GLU A 32 37.66 11.15 104.11
C GLU A 32 39.17 11.42 104.14
N GLU A 33 39.71 11.59 105.35
CA GLU A 33 41.14 11.54 105.62
C GLU A 33 41.72 10.21 105.11
N SER A 34 42.33 10.25 103.93
CA SER A 34 43.22 9.22 103.41
C SER A 34 44.23 9.93 102.52
N ALA A 35 45.50 10.10 102.85
CA ALA A 35 46.34 9.15 103.55
C ALA A 35 47.40 9.89 104.38
N THR A 36 47.55 9.46 105.63
CA THR A 36 48.85 9.32 106.28
C THR A 36 49.88 8.86 105.25
N GLY A 37 51.02 9.53 105.15
CA GLY A 37 52.11 9.10 104.26
C GLY A 37 52.48 7.63 104.52
N ARG A 38 51.86 6.72 103.76
CA ARG A 38 52.22 5.30 103.75
C ARG A 38 53.53 5.26 102.98
N VAL A 39 54.61 5.11 103.73
CA VAL A 39 55.93 4.85 103.14
C VAL A 39 55.84 3.44 102.57
N PHE A 40 55.61 3.34 101.26
CA PHE A 40 55.60 2.04 100.59
C PHE A 40 56.99 1.43 100.69
N THR A 41 57.05 0.18 101.13
CA THR A 41 58.28 -0.61 101.06
C THR A 41 58.53 -0.98 99.59
N GLU A 42 59.78 -1.26 99.22
CA GLU A 42 60.16 -1.62 97.85
C GLU A 42 59.36 -2.83 97.34
N GLU A 43 59.12 -3.83 98.21
CA GLU A 43 58.32 -5.02 97.93
C GLU A 43 56.83 -4.72 97.63
N ASP A 44 56.23 -3.74 98.32
CA ASP A 44 54.83 -3.36 98.08
C ASP A 44 54.66 -2.64 96.74
N VAL A 45 55.63 -1.82 96.35
CA VAL A 45 55.64 -1.15 95.03
C VAL A 45 55.79 -2.18 93.91
N GLU A 46 56.63 -3.19 94.09
CA GLU A 46 56.78 -4.29 93.13
C GLU A 46 55.49 -5.13 92.99
N ARG A 47 54.79 -5.40 94.10
CA ARG A 47 53.50 -6.10 94.09
C ARG A 47 52.40 -5.30 93.38
N ILE A 48 52.34 -3.99 93.58
CA ILE A 48 51.38 -3.11 92.88
C ILE A 48 51.70 -3.08 91.38
N ARG A 49 52.98 -2.93 91.02
CA ARG A 49 53.42 -2.94 89.61
C ARG A 49 53.09 -4.25 88.89
N THR A 50 53.24 -5.40 89.55
CA THR A 50 52.89 -6.70 88.97
C THR A 50 51.39 -6.85 88.77
N GLN A 51 50.57 -6.49 89.76
CA GLN A 51 49.10 -6.51 89.62
C GLN A 51 48.60 -5.54 88.54
N GLU A 52 49.19 -4.36 88.42
CA GLU A 52 48.86 -3.40 87.37
C GLU A 52 49.26 -3.94 85.99
N LYS A 53 50.46 -4.53 85.86
CA LYS A 53 50.88 -5.18 84.63
C LYS A 53 49.94 -6.31 84.22
N ASP A 54 49.57 -7.21 85.13
CA ASP A 54 48.68 -8.32 84.84
C ASP A 54 47.29 -7.84 84.38
N LYS A 55 46.75 -6.79 85.04
CA LYS A 55 45.50 -6.16 84.62
C LYS A 55 45.61 -5.51 83.25
N LEU A 56 46.72 -4.83 82.97
CA LEU A 56 46.96 -4.18 81.67
C LEU A 56 47.12 -5.21 80.55
N TYR A 57 47.88 -6.27 80.76
CA TYR A 57 48.04 -7.35 79.78
C TYR A 57 46.73 -8.09 79.52
N LYS A 58 45.96 -8.38 80.57
CA LYS A 58 44.62 -8.97 80.40
C LYS A 58 43.69 -8.07 79.60
N ARG A 59 43.70 -6.76 79.87
CA ARG A 59 42.90 -5.78 79.10
C ARG A 59 43.37 -5.69 77.64
N LEU A 60 44.68 -5.77 77.40
CA LEU A 60 45.27 -5.75 76.07
C LEU A 60 44.89 -7.03 75.29
N GLU A 61 44.97 -8.20 75.94
CA GLU A 61 44.55 -9.48 75.36
C GLU A 61 43.04 -9.48 75.03
N ASP A 62 42.20 -8.96 75.93
CA ASP A 62 40.77 -8.78 75.67
C ASP A 62 40.50 -7.79 74.52
N SER A 63 41.28 -6.72 74.40
CA SER A 63 41.14 -5.78 73.28
C SER A 63 41.58 -6.40 71.96
N ASP A 64 42.70 -7.13 71.95
CA ASP A 64 43.19 -7.84 70.77
C ASP A 64 42.20 -8.93 70.32
N GLY A 65 41.57 -9.62 71.28
CA GLY A 65 40.50 -10.58 71.01
C GLY A 65 39.27 -9.91 70.37
N ARG A 66 38.86 -8.73 70.86
CA ARG A 66 37.77 -7.96 70.24
C ARG A 66 38.12 -7.45 68.86
N VAL A 67 39.34 -6.93 68.66
CA VAL A 67 39.83 -6.46 67.36
C VAL A 67 39.82 -7.61 66.35
N LYS A 68 40.38 -8.78 66.69
CA LYS A 68 40.35 -9.97 65.83
C LYS A 68 38.92 -10.41 65.49
N SER A 69 37.99 -10.35 66.45
CA SER A 69 36.58 -10.69 66.21
C SER A 69 35.89 -9.68 65.28
N LEU A 70 36.19 -8.39 65.44
CA LEU A 70 35.66 -7.34 64.56
C LEU A 70 36.25 -7.45 63.15
N GLU A 71 37.55 -7.70 63.02
CA GLU A 71 38.22 -7.94 61.74
C GLU A 71 37.60 -9.14 61.01
N GLY A 72 37.35 -10.26 61.71
CA GLY A 72 36.69 -11.43 61.13
C GLY A 72 35.24 -11.16 60.69
N LYS A 73 34.50 -10.32 61.43
CA LYS A 73 33.14 -9.90 61.00
C LYS A 73 33.19 -8.96 59.80
N LEU A 74 34.16 -8.04 59.75
CA LEU A 74 34.34 -7.13 58.63
C LEU A 74 34.74 -7.86 57.36
N SER A 75 35.62 -8.88 57.43
CA SER A 75 35.97 -9.67 56.25
C SER A 75 34.75 -10.39 55.68
N VAL A 76 33.94 -11.03 56.53
CA VAL A 76 32.69 -11.69 56.09
C VAL A 76 31.72 -10.69 55.46
N LEU A 77 31.52 -9.52 56.07
CA LEU A 77 30.64 -8.48 55.51
C LEU A 77 31.16 -7.91 54.18
N VAL A 78 32.48 -7.85 53.98
CA VAL A 78 33.08 -7.42 52.70
C VAL A 78 32.83 -8.47 51.62
N ASP A 79 33.03 -9.75 51.95
CA ASP A 79 32.79 -10.86 51.02
C ASP A 79 31.31 -10.96 50.65
N GLU A 80 30.39 -10.90 51.63
CA GLU A 80 28.94 -10.90 51.38
C GLU A 80 28.49 -9.69 50.54
N ASN A 81 29.05 -8.50 50.78
CA ASN A 81 28.75 -7.32 49.96
C ASN A 81 29.30 -7.47 48.53
N ALA A 82 30.48 -8.07 48.36
CA ALA A 82 31.04 -8.32 47.05
C ALA A 82 30.16 -9.32 46.28
N GLU A 83 29.76 -10.42 46.91
CA GLU A 83 28.86 -11.41 46.33
C GLU A 83 27.49 -10.80 45.98
N ALA A 84 26.88 -10.05 46.90
CA ALA A 84 25.61 -9.38 46.69
C ALA A 84 25.67 -8.39 45.50
N LYS A 85 26.77 -7.64 45.36
CA LYS A 85 26.98 -6.75 44.21
C LYS A 85 27.08 -7.53 42.90
N THR A 86 27.86 -8.61 42.86
CA THR A 86 27.98 -9.41 41.63
C THR A 86 26.68 -10.10 41.24
N LEU A 87 25.86 -10.53 42.21
CA LEU A 87 24.55 -11.11 41.96
C LEU A 87 23.57 -10.05 41.45
N ALA A 88 23.56 -8.86 42.05
CA ALA A 88 22.75 -7.74 41.59
C ALA A 88 23.14 -7.30 40.17
N GLU A 89 24.44 -7.24 39.85
CA GLU A 89 24.93 -6.92 38.50
C GLU A 89 24.52 -7.98 37.48
N LYS A 90 24.61 -9.27 37.82
CA LYS A 90 24.17 -10.37 36.94
C LYS A 90 22.66 -10.34 36.70
N LEU A 91 21.86 -10.10 37.74
CA LEU A 91 20.41 -9.98 37.61
C LEU A 91 20.05 -8.76 36.74
N ALA A 92 20.70 -7.62 36.97
CA ALA A 92 20.51 -6.43 36.15
C ALA A 92 20.90 -6.66 34.68
N GLN A 93 21.96 -7.42 34.40
CA GLN A 93 22.34 -7.79 33.03
C GLN A 93 21.31 -8.72 32.38
N VAL A 94 20.85 -9.74 33.09
CA VAL A 94 19.83 -10.67 32.58
C VAL A 94 18.52 -9.93 32.31
N GLU A 95 18.10 -9.04 33.21
CA GLU A 95 16.90 -8.22 33.01
C GLU A 95 17.07 -7.26 31.82
N ALA A 96 18.23 -6.61 31.69
CA ALA A 96 18.52 -5.73 30.56
C ALA A 96 18.53 -6.48 29.22
N ASP A 97 19.11 -7.68 29.16
CA ASP A 97 19.14 -8.48 27.94
C ASP A 97 17.75 -9.05 27.60
N ALA A 98 16.95 -9.41 28.60
CA ALA A 98 15.56 -9.82 28.41
C ALA A 98 14.69 -8.66 27.87
N LEU A 99 14.94 -7.42 28.30
CA LEU A 99 14.26 -6.25 27.75
C LEU A 99 14.67 -6.00 26.29
N LYS A 100 15.96 -6.07 25.97
CA LYS A 100 16.42 -5.94 24.57
C LYS A 100 15.82 -6.99 23.66
N GLN A 101 15.75 -8.25 24.09
CA GLN A 101 15.13 -9.32 23.31
C GLN A 101 13.65 -9.04 23.03
N ARG A 102 12.90 -8.55 24.03
CA ARG A 102 11.50 -8.16 23.83
C ARG A 102 11.37 -6.98 22.87
N GLU A 103 12.25 -5.99 22.98
CA GLU A 103 12.27 -4.85 22.05
C GLU A 103 12.58 -5.30 20.62
N GLU A 104 13.56 -6.21 20.42
CA GLU A 104 13.89 -6.80 19.12
C GLU A 104 12.72 -7.61 18.53
N GLU A 105 12.05 -8.43 19.35
CA GLU A 105 10.86 -9.18 18.95
C GLU A 105 9.69 -8.24 18.57
N GLU A 106 9.46 -7.18 19.34
CA GLU A 106 8.44 -6.19 19.03
C GLU A 106 8.75 -5.41 17.75
N LEU A 107 10.01 -5.01 17.55
CA LEU A 107 10.45 -4.35 16.33
C LEU A 107 10.28 -5.28 15.12
N SER A 108 10.68 -6.54 15.24
CA SER A 108 10.48 -7.55 14.20
C SER A 108 8.99 -7.76 13.87
N ALA A 109 8.12 -7.82 14.88
CA ALA A 109 6.68 -7.93 14.67
C ALA A 109 6.10 -6.68 13.97
N LYS A 110 6.54 -5.49 14.37
CA LYS A 110 6.14 -4.22 13.72
C LYS A 110 6.60 -4.15 12.28
N GLU A 111 7.81 -4.61 11.97
CA GLU A 111 8.33 -4.68 10.60
C GLU A 111 7.52 -5.64 9.73
N LEU A 112 7.13 -6.82 10.24
CA LEU A 112 6.27 -7.75 9.51
C LEU A 112 4.88 -7.16 9.22
N ILE A 113 4.31 -6.41 10.16
CA ILE A 113 3.04 -5.71 9.97
C ILE A 113 3.20 -4.62 8.91
N ALA A 114 4.23 -3.78 9.01
CA ALA A 114 4.50 -2.72 8.04
C ALA A 114 4.68 -3.29 6.63
N ARG A 115 5.44 -4.40 6.48
CA ARG A 115 5.59 -5.09 5.20
C ARG A 115 4.27 -5.62 4.66
N ARG A 116 3.44 -6.21 5.52
CA ARG A 116 2.11 -6.69 5.11
C ARG A 116 1.20 -5.53 4.69
N GLU A 117 1.28 -4.39 5.38
CA GLU A 117 0.54 -3.18 5.04
C GLU A 117 0.99 -2.58 3.70
N THR A 118 2.30 -2.53 3.42
CA THR A 118 2.80 -2.08 2.11
C THR A 118 2.33 -3.00 0.99
N GLU A 119 2.44 -4.31 1.16
CA GLU A 119 1.97 -5.29 0.16
C GLU A 119 0.46 -5.20 -0.06
N PHE A 120 -0.31 -4.91 0.99
CA PHE A 120 -1.76 -4.71 0.90
C PHE A 120 -2.10 -3.41 0.16
N ASN A 121 -1.42 -2.31 0.46
CA ASN A 121 -1.61 -1.04 -0.22
C ASN A 121 -1.23 -1.13 -1.70
N GLU A 122 -0.16 -1.86 -2.04
CA GLU A 122 0.20 -2.15 -3.43
C GLU A 122 -0.89 -2.94 -4.16
N LYS A 123 -1.48 -3.95 -3.50
CA LYS A 123 -2.62 -4.70 -4.07
C LYS A 123 -3.85 -3.83 -4.27
N ILE A 124 -4.15 -2.91 -3.35
CA ILE A 124 -5.25 -1.95 -3.54
C ILE A 124 -4.95 -1.03 -4.73
N ASN A 125 -3.76 -0.46 -4.79
CA ASN A 125 -3.39 0.46 -5.88
C ASN A 125 -3.42 -0.22 -7.25
N THR A 126 -2.97 -1.47 -7.34
CA THR A 126 -3.03 -2.25 -8.59
C THR A 126 -4.47 -2.56 -8.99
N VAL A 127 -5.30 -3.00 -8.04
CA VAL A 127 -6.73 -3.22 -8.27
C VAL A 127 -7.39 -1.91 -8.72
N GLU A 128 -7.21 -0.80 -8.01
CA GLU A 128 -7.76 0.50 -8.39
C GLU A 128 -7.32 0.94 -9.80
N ALA A 129 -6.06 0.73 -10.16
CA ALA A 129 -5.55 1.05 -11.49
C ALA A 129 -6.23 0.19 -12.57
N GLU A 130 -6.37 -1.12 -12.34
CA GLU A 130 -7.08 -2.01 -13.27
C GLU A 130 -8.56 -1.63 -13.42
N TRP A 131 -9.24 -1.26 -12.33
CA TRP A 131 -10.63 -0.83 -12.38
C TRP A 131 -10.78 0.49 -13.13
N LYS A 132 -9.88 1.45 -12.91
CA LYS A 132 -9.84 2.71 -13.66
C LYS A 132 -9.63 2.46 -15.16
N GLU A 133 -8.70 1.57 -15.51
CA GLU A 133 -8.44 1.20 -16.91
C GLU A 133 -9.62 0.47 -17.56
N ARG A 134 -10.28 -0.45 -16.83
CA ARG A 134 -11.49 -1.13 -17.32
C ARG A 134 -12.63 -0.14 -17.53
N LEU A 135 -12.82 0.80 -16.60
CA LEU A 135 -13.85 1.83 -16.73
C LEU A 135 -13.57 2.76 -17.90
N SER A 136 -12.33 3.23 -18.08
CA SER A 136 -11.98 4.09 -19.21
C SER A 136 -12.19 3.38 -20.55
N LYS A 137 -11.84 2.08 -20.63
CA LYS A 137 -12.12 1.27 -21.83
C LYS A 137 -13.61 1.13 -22.11
N ILE A 138 -14.43 0.92 -21.08
CA ILE A 138 -15.89 0.84 -21.24
C ILE A 138 -16.48 2.19 -21.69
N GLU A 139 -15.94 3.31 -21.17
CA GLU A 139 -16.36 4.65 -21.58
C GLU A 139 -15.97 4.92 -23.04
N GLU A 140 -14.74 4.62 -23.45
CA GLU A 140 -14.28 4.73 -24.84
C GLU A 140 -15.10 3.83 -25.79
N GLU A 141 -15.39 2.59 -25.39
CA GLU A 141 -16.25 1.67 -26.17
C GLU A 141 -17.68 2.23 -26.32
N ARG A 142 -18.23 2.87 -25.28
CA ARG A 142 -19.55 3.52 -25.37
C ARG A 142 -19.52 4.74 -26.26
N GLU A 143 -18.52 5.61 -26.12
CA GLU A 143 -18.37 6.80 -26.95
C GLU A 143 -18.20 6.44 -28.43
N THR A 144 -17.42 5.40 -28.73
CA THR A 144 -17.25 4.91 -30.10
C THR A 144 -18.54 4.29 -30.64
N GLN A 145 -19.27 3.51 -29.84
CA GLN A 145 -20.58 2.98 -30.22
C GLN A 145 -21.59 4.10 -30.48
N ASP A 146 -21.69 5.09 -29.59
CA ASP A 146 -22.59 6.22 -29.73
C ASP A 146 -22.25 7.05 -30.96
N ALA A 147 -20.96 7.30 -31.22
CA ALA A 147 -20.50 7.99 -32.43
C ALA A 147 -20.82 7.20 -33.71
N MET A 148 -20.73 5.87 -33.68
CA MET A 148 -21.10 5.02 -34.83
C MET A 148 -22.62 5.03 -35.05
N LEU A 149 -23.42 4.93 -33.98
CA LEU A 149 -24.88 5.03 -34.06
C LEU A 149 -25.32 6.41 -34.57
N GLU A 150 -24.67 7.49 -34.15
CA GLU A 150 -24.97 8.83 -34.66
C GLU A 150 -24.63 8.96 -36.14
N LYS A 151 -23.48 8.41 -36.58
CA LYS A 151 -23.14 8.35 -38.01
C LYS A 151 -24.15 7.53 -38.80
N GLU A 152 -24.60 6.38 -38.27
CA GLU A 152 -25.65 5.58 -38.91
C GLU A 152 -26.97 6.34 -39.01
N ARG A 153 -27.38 7.07 -37.96
CA ARG A 153 -28.58 7.91 -37.99
C ARG A 153 -28.45 8.98 -39.07
N ARG A 154 -27.33 9.71 -39.11
CA ARG A 154 -27.07 10.73 -40.15
C ARG A 154 -27.09 10.13 -41.55
N LEU A 155 -26.50 8.95 -41.76
CA LEU A 155 -26.53 8.27 -43.07
C LEU A 155 -27.95 7.84 -43.45
N ARG A 156 -28.76 7.36 -42.51
CA ARG A 156 -30.17 7.03 -42.76
C ARG A 156 -30.97 8.29 -43.11
N GLU A 157 -30.80 9.37 -42.35
CA GLU A 157 -31.44 10.66 -42.62
C GLU A 157 -31.08 11.18 -44.02
N LEU A 158 -29.80 11.13 -44.40
CA LEU A 158 -29.34 11.51 -45.74
C LEU A 158 -29.90 10.60 -46.84
N ASN A 159 -29.95 9.29 -46.63
CA ASN A 159 -30.54 8.36 -47.60
C ASN A 159 -32.04 8.59 -47.76
N GLU A 160 -32.76 8.82 -46.66
CA GLU A 160 -34.17 9.19 -46.71
C GLU A 160 -34.39 10.52 -47.42
N TYR A 161 -33.53 11.51 -47.17
CA TYR A 161 -33.56 12.79 -47.86
C TYR A 161 -33.36 12.61 -49.36
N LEU A 162 -32.32 11.87 -49.77
CA LEU A 162 -32.03 11.54 -51.17
C LEU A 162 -33.21 10.85 -51.85
N VAL A 163 -33.80 9.83 -51.22
CA VAL A 163 -34.96 9.13 -51.79
C VAL A 163 -36.14 10.08 -51.94
N ARG A 164 -36.41 10.92 -50.94
CA ARG A 164 -37.51 11.91 -50.98
C ARG A 164 -37.30 12.95 -52.07
N THR A 165 -36.10 13.52 -52.19
CA THR A 165 -35.79 14.52 -53.23
C THR A 165 -35.78 13.90 -54.62
N MET A 166 -35.23 12.70 -54.78
CA MET A 166 -35.27 11.97 -56.05
C MET A 166 -36.68 11.66 -56.52
N GLN A 167 -37.59 11.28 -55.61
CA GLN A 167 -38.99 11.06 -55.96
C GLN A 167 -39.69 12.35 -56.39
N GLN A 168 -39.39 13.48 -55.74
CA GLN A 168 -39.94 14.78 -56.13
C GLN A 168 -39.43 15.24 -57.50
N GLU A 169 -38.21 14.85 -57.85
CA GLU A 169 -37.53 15.29 -59.06
C GLU A 169 -37.48 14.22 -60.16
N GLU A 170 -38.24 13.16 -59.96
CA GLU A 170 -38.27 11.96 -60.78
C GLU A 170 -38.57 12.25 -62.26
N GLU A 171 -39.44 13.23 -62.50
CA GLU A 171 -39.90 13.64 -63.83
C GLU A 171 -38.86 14.46 -64.61
N PHE A 172 -37.90 15.09 -63.92
CA PHE A 172 -36.93 15.99 -64.54
C PHE A 172 -35.59 15.32 -64.85
N ILE A 173 -35.30 14.17 -64.21
CA ILE A 173 -34.03 13.45 -64.34
C ILE A 173 -34.25 12.16 -65.14
N ILE A 174 -33.45 11.98 -66.20
CA ILE A 174 -33.44 10.74 -66.99
C ILE A 174 -33.10 9.55 -66.06
N PRO A 175 -33.83 8.42 -66.12
CA PRO A 175 -33.63 7.27 -65.22
C PRO A 175 -32.17 6.80 -65.10
N GLU A 176 -31.43 6.76 -66.21
CA GLU A 176 -30.01 6.34 -66.26
C GLU A 176 -29.06 7.25 -65.46
N LEU A 177 -29.47 8.49 -65.20
CA LEU A 177 -28.65 9.45 -64.45
C LEU A 177 -28.93 9.44 -62.95
N ARG A 178 -30.00 8.78 -62.49
CA ARG A 178 -30.40 8.79 -61.07
C ARG A 178 -29.35 8.14 -60.16
N ASP A 179 -28.65 7.12 -60.65
CA ASP A 179 -27.61 6.41 -59.89
C ASP A 179 -26.34 7.26 -59.65
N LEU A 180 -26.17 8.38 -60.38
CA LEU A 180 -25.01 9.26 -60.26
C LEU A 180 -25.14 10.31 -59.14
N VAL A 181 -26.29 10.40 -58.48
CA VAL A 181 -26.46 11.32 -57.34
C VAL A 181 -25.65 10.83 -56.16
N SER A 182 -24.74 11.67 -55.71
CA SER A 182 -23.86 11.39 -54.58
C SER A 182 -23.63 12.68 -53.79
N GLY A 183 -23.48 12.54 -52.48
CA GLY A 183 -23.20 13.65 -51.59
C GLY A 183 -23.09 13.17 -50.15
N SER A 184 -22.20 13.82 -49.39
CA SER A 184 -22.00 13.55 -47.96
C SER A 184 -22.87 14.45 -47.07
N THR A 185 -23.51 15.46 -47.67
CA THR A 185 -24.42 16.42 -47.04
C THR A 185 -25.65 16.65 -47.91
N GLU A 186 -26.72 17.16 -47.31
CA GLU A 186 -27.95 17.50 -48.04
C GLU A 186 -27.69 18.54 -49.16
N GLU A 187 -26.80 19.49 -48.89
CA GLU A 187 -26.41 20.55 -49.84
C GLU A 187 -25.69 19.98 -51.06
N GLU A 188 -24.74 19.07 -50.85
CA GLU A 188 -24.03 18.38 -51.93
C GLU A 188 -24.97 17.53 -52.79
N ILE A 189 -25.93 16.84 -52.14
CA ILE A 189 -26.97 16.08 -52.83
C ILE A 189 -27.77 17.01 -53.76
N ASN A 190 -28.24 18.15 -53.25
CA ASN A 190 -29.01 19.12 -54.03
C ASN A 190 -28.22 19.72 -55.20
N VAL A 191 -26.93 20.02 -54.99
CA VAL A 191 -26.06 20.51 -56.07
C VAL A 191 -25.87 19.43 -57.14
N SER A 192 -25.62 18.17 -56.75
CA SER A 192 -25.45 17.06 -57.70
C SER A 192 -26.72 16.84 -58.53
N ILE A 193 -27.87 16.91 -57.87
CA ILE A 193 -29.20 16.81 -58.47
C ILE A 193 -29.44 17.95 -59.48
N ALA A 194 -29.11 19.19 -59.13
CA ALA A 194 -29.24 20.33 -60.05
C ALA A 194 -28.37 20.15 -61.31
N VAL A 195 -27.13 19.70 -61.14
CA VAL A 195 -26.24 19.38 -62.27
C VAL A 195 -26.81 18.27 -63.14
N LEU A 196 -27.49 17.28 -62.55
CA LEU A 196 -28.11 16.20 -63.32
C LEU A 196 -29.37 16.63 -64.06
N LYS A 197 -30.17 17.56 -63.51
CA LYS A 197 -31.28 18.20 -64.23
C LYS A 197 -30.80 19.00 -65.44
N ASP A 198 -29.70 19.73 -65.28
CA ASP A 198 -29.11 20.50 -66.38
C ASP A 198 -28.55 19.55 -67.46
N ARG A 199 -27.92 18.43 -67.06
CA ARG A 199 -27.45 17.40 -68.00
C ARG A 199 -28.58 16.63 -68.67
N SER A 200 -29.65 16.31 -67.93
CA SER A 200 -30.79 15.57 -68.49
C SER A 200 -31.51 16.41 -69.54
N SER A 201 -31.75 17.69 -69.27
CA SER A 201 -32.33 18.62 -70.25
C SER A 201 -31.45 18.78 -71.49
N ALA A 202 -30.13 18.93 -71.33
CA ALA A 202 -29.19 18.98 -72.44
C ALA A 202 -29.18 17.69 -73.29
N ILE A 203 -29.25 16.51 -72.65
CA ILE A 203 -29.31 15.23 -73.35
C ILE A 203 -30.63 15.11 -74.11
N LEU A 204 -31.77 15.41 -73.50
CA LEU A 204 -33.08 15.36 -74.17
C LEU A 204 -33.14 16.32 -75.37
N GLU A 205 -32.60 17.52 -75.24
CA GLU A 205 -32.49 18.47 -76.35
C GLU A 205 -31.60 17.94 -77.47
N SER A 206 -30.44 17.35 -77.13
CA SER A 206 -29.55 16.74 -78.11
C SER A 206 -30.19 15.52 -78.80
N ILE A 207 -30.98 14.73 -78.08
CA ILE A 207 -31.75 13.60 -78.60
C ILE A 207 -32.87 14.10 -79.52
N GLN A 208 -33.59 15.16 -79.17
CA GLN A 208 -34.58 15.76 -80.06
C GLN A 208 -33.93 16.29 -81.36
N GLN A 209 -32.77 16.94 -81.26
CA GLN A 209 -32.03 17.42 -82.43
C GLN A 209 -31.50 16.26 -83.29
N SER A 210 -31.06 15.16 -82.68
CA SER A 210 -30.50 13.99 -83.38
C SER A 210 -31.54 12.94 -83.81
N ALA A 211 -32.71 12.86 -83.18
CA ALA A 211 -33.83 12.02 -83.61
C ALA A 211 -34.44 12.53 -84.94
N ASN A 212 -34.30 13.83 -85.22
CA ASN A 212 -34.57 14.39 -86.54
C ASN A 212 -33.53 13.97 -87.60
N SER A 213 -32.40 13.39 -87.20
CA SER A 213 -31.40 12.74 -88.07
C SER A 213 -31.40 11.23 -87.85
N GLY A 214 -32.39 10.53 -88.41
CA GLY A 214 -32.61 9.10 -88.15
C GLY A 214 -31.41 8.20 -88.46
N LEU A 215 -30.94 7.46 -87.45
CA LEU A 215 -30.08 6.29 -87.62
C LEU A 215 -30.80 5.01 -87.16
N ARG A 216 -30.85 4.01 -88.06
CA ARG A 216 -31.44 2.68 -87.87
C ARG A 216 -30.48 1.77 -87.08
N GLY A 217 -31.00 1.09 -86.07
CA GLY A 217 -30.27 0.07 -85.30
C GLY A 217 -30.30 -1.33 -85.96
N SER A 218 -29.19 -2.06 -85.80
CA SER A 218 -29.02 -3.48 -86.11
C SER A 218 -29.45 -4.35 -84.91
N PRO A 219 -30.11 -5.51 -85.08
CA PRO A 219 -30.52 -6.34 -83.95
C PRO A 219 -29.34 -7.12 -83.34
N VAL A 220 -29.23 -7.08 -82.01
CA VAL A 220 -28.33 -7.89 -81.19
C VAL A 220 -28.95 -9.28 -81.02
N THR A 221 -28.23 -10.32 -81.44
CA THR A 221 -28.58 -11.73 -81.21
C THR A 221 -27.60 -12.34 -80.22
N ALA A 222 -27.96 -12.38 -78.93
CA ALA A 222 -27.35 -13.30 -77.98
C ALA A 222 -28.26 -13.47 -76.75
N PRO A 223 -28.53 -14.71 -76.28
CA PRO A 223 -29.31 -14.96 -75.08
C PRO A 223 -28.49 -14.64 -73.80
N PRO A 224 -29.11 -14.10 -72.74
CA PRO A 224 -28.45 -13.84 -71.47
C PRO A 224 -28.25 -15.15 -70.70
N VAL A 225 -27.00 -15.56 -70.51
CA VAL A 225 -26.65 -16.57 -69.50
C VAL A 225 -26.60 -15.84 -68.15
N GLY A 226 -27.50 -16.18 -67.24
CA GLY A 226 -27.68 -15.50 -65.95
C GLY A 226 -26.51 -15.74 -64.98
N PRO A 227 -26.30 -14.84 -63.99
CA PRO A 227 -25.15 -14.88 -63.07
C PRO A 227 -25.34 -15.87 -61.91
N MET A 228 -26.05 -16.98 -62.12
CA MET A 228 -26.52 -17.85 -61.04
C MET A 228 -25.65 -19.10 -60.80
N GLU A 229 -24.49 -19.21 -61.48
CA GLU A 229 -23.67 -20.43 -61.43
C GLU A 229 -22.29 -20.23 -60.75
N THR A 230 -21.97 -19.01 -60.31
CA THR A 230 -20.69 -18.70 -59.63
C THR A 230 -20.81 -18.34 -58.14
N GLN A 231 -22.00 -18.33 -57.55
CA GLN A 231 -22.14 -18.21 -56.10
C GLN A 231 -21.96 -19.58 -55.42
N ALA A 232 -20.71 -20.01 -55.33
CA ALA A 232 -20.32 -20.86 -54.22
C ALA A 232 -20.41 -20.00 -52.95
N ASP A 233 -21.26 -20.38 -52.00
CA ASP A 233 -21.44 -19.74 -50.70
C ASP A 233 -20.11 -19.71 -49.92
N HIS A 234 -19.32 -18.66 -50.15
CA HIS A 234 -18.20 -18.28 -49.32
C HIS A 234 -18.74 -17.47 -48.13
N GLN A 235 -19.25 -18.16 -47.12
CA GLN A 235 -19.42 -17.54 -45.80
C GLN A 235 -18.03 -17.19 -45.26
N THR A 236 -17.67 -15.91 -45.33
CA THR A 236 -16.48 -15.36 -44.68
C THR A 236 -16.80 -15.14 -43.21
N LEU A 237 -16.51 -16.13 -42.37
CA LEU A 237 -16.58 -15.95 -40.91
C LEU A 237 -15.47 -15.00 -40.47
N SER A 238 -15.81 -14.04 -39.62
CA SER A 238 -14.83 -13.10 -39.07
C SER A 238 -13.94 -13.78 -38.02
N ALA A 239 -12.77 -13.21 -37.76
CA ALA A 239 -11.83 -13.76 -36.77
C ALA A 239 -12.42 -13.78 -35.34
N GLU A 240 -13.35 -12.86 -35.04
CA GLU A 240 -14.05 -12.79 -33.76
C GLU A 240 -15.16 -13.84 -33.66
N ASP A 241 -15.87 -14.13 -34.75
CA ASP A 241 -16.88 -15.19 -34.79
C ASP A 241 -16.27 -16.58 -34.56
N ILE A 242 -15.08 -16.83 -35.13
CA ILE A 242 -14.33 -18.08 -34.92
C ILE A 242 -13.93 -18.24 -33.44
N ARG A 243 -13.67 -17.14 -32.74
CA ARG A 243 -13.25 -17.13 -31.33
C ARG A 243 -14.42 -17.36 -30.37
N ASN A 244 -15.60 -16.87 -30.72
CA ASN A 244 -16.81 -16.94 -29.89
C ASN A 244 -17.64 -18.21 -30.18
N MET A 245 -17.25 -19.03 -31.15
CA MET A 245 -17.94 -20.25 -31.52
C MET A 245 -17.71 -21.37 -30.48
N PRO A 246 -18.73 -22.17 -30.12
CA PRO A 246 -18.54 -23.33 -29.26
C PRO A 246 -17.60 -24.35 -29.92
N MET A 247 -16.80 -25.04 -29.10
CA MET A 247 -15.70 -25.91 -29.55
C MET A 247 -16.16 -26.99 -30.57
N ASP A 248 -17.38 -27.52 -30.41
CA ASP A 248 -17.94 -28.52 -31.31
C ASP A 248 -18.17 -27.99 -32.73
N GLN A 249 -18.63 -26.75 -32.86
CA GLN A 249 -18.82 -26.10 -34.17
C GLN A 249 -17.47 -25.69 -34.78
N TYR A 250 -16.51 -25.26 -33.96
CA TYR A 250 -15.16 -24.97 -34.42
C TYR A 250 -14.48 -26.22 -35.02
N MET A 251 -14.61 -27.38 -34.36
CA MET A 251 -14.02 -28.63 -34.84
C MET A 251 -14.56 -29.05 -36.22
N GLN A 252 -15.84 -28.84 -36.49
CA GLN A 252 -16.45 -29.15 -37.78
C GLN A 252 -15.95 -28.24 -38.91
N MET A 253 -15.68 -26.97 -38.59
CA MET A 253 -15.21 -26.00 -39.58
C MET A 253 -13.69 -25.88 -39.65
N ARG A 254 -12.96 -26.47 -38.72
CA ARG A 254 -11.50 -26.38 -38.59
C ARG A 254 -10.78 -26.70 -39.89
N ASP A 255 -11.13 -27.79 -40.56
CA ASP A 255 -10.47 -28.21 -41.80
C ASP A 255 -10.73 -27.21 -42.95
N ARG A 256 -11.92 -26.61 -42.99
CA ARG A 256 -12.27 -25.56 -43.96
C ARG A 256 -11.54 -24.25 -43.65
N LEU A 257 -11.45 -23.86 -42.37
CA LEU A 257 -10.75 -22.67 -41.91
C LEU A 257 -9.23 -22.77 -42.10
N LEU A 258 -8.64 -23.94 -41.87
CA LEU A 258 -7.22 -24.20 -42.11
C LEU A 258 -6.88 -24.15 -43.60
N LYS A 259 -7.78 -24.63 -44.47
CA LYS A 259 -7.61 -24.59 -45.93
C LYS A 259 -7.82 -23.18 -46.52
N ALA A 260 -8.67 -22.36 -45.88
CA ALA A 260 -8.95 -20.98 -46.29
C ALA A 260 -7.90 -19.97 -45.79
N ARG A 261 -7.00 -20.36 -44.88
CA ARG A 261 -5.95 -19.48 -44.37
C ARG A 261 -4.92 -19.23 -45.49
N PRO A 262 -4.79 -18.00 -46.01
CA PRO A 262 -3.73 -17.70 -46.96
C PRO A 262 -2.40 -17.95 -46.25
N SER A 263 -1.54 -18.78 -46.85
CA SER A 263 -0.17 -18.95 -46.36
C SER A 263 0.52 -17.59 -46.44
N GLN A 264 0.57 -16.87 -45.32
CA GLN A 264 1.39 -15.67 -45.20
C GLN A 264 2.85 -16.11 -45.31
N SER A 265 3.31 -16.18 -46.56
CA SER A 265 4.71 -16.14 -46.92
C SER A 265 5.25 -14.82 -46.39
N ARG A 266 6.14 -14.93 -45.40
CA ARG A 266 6.91 -13.82 -44.87
C ARG A 266 7.66 -13.12 -46.01
N PHE A 267 7.47 -11.81 -46.13
CA PHE A 267 8.46 -10.84 -46.58
C PHE A 267 8.31 -9.60 -45.71
#